data_AF-A0A8J5BN70-F1
#
_entry.id   AF-A0A8J5BN70-F1
#
_cell.length_a   1.000
_cell.length_b   1.000
_cell.length_c   1.000
_cell.angle_alpha   90.00
_cell.angle_beta   90.00
_cell.angle_gamma   90.00
#
_symmetry.space_group_name_H-M   'P 1'
#
loop_
_entity.id
_entity.type
_entity.pdbx_description
1 polymer ?
#
loop_
_entity_poly.entity_id
_entity_poly.type
_entity_poly.pdbx_seq_one_letter_code
_entity_poly.pdbx_strand_id
1 'polypeptide(L)'
;MVDCSHGNSSKNHKNQPLVASNVAQQIAAGEKSICGLMIESNINEGRQDICDNKEDMKYGVSVTDACINWEDTEKVLEELAQAVKTRRG
;
A
#
# COMPACT_ATOMS: atom_id res chain seq x y z
N MET A 1 -12.22 -2.89 -7.69
CA MET A 1 -10.82 -2.74 -7.24
C MET A 1 -10.70 -1.44 -6.49
N VAL A 2 -9.98 -1.41 -5.38
CA VAL A 2 -9.77 -0.18 -4.57
C VAL A 2 -8.29 0.21 -4.66
N ASP A 3 -8.02 1.44 -5.09
CA ASP A 3 -6.67 2.02 -5.02
C ASP A 3 -6.44 2.55 -3.59
N CYS A 4 -5.39 2.08 -2.91
CA CYS A 4 -5.05 2.56 -1.57
C CYS A 4 -4.28 3.88 -1.58
N SER A 5 -3.71 4.29 -2.73
CA SER A 5 -2.89 5.48 -2.88
C SER A 5 -3.71 6.68 -3.41
N HIS A 6 -3.04 7.60 -4.11
CA HIS A 6 -3.60 8.76 -4.79
C HIS A 6 -4.65 9.52 -3.95
N GLY A 7 -5.88 9.65 -4.46
CA GLY A 7 -6.97 10.35 -3.77
C GLY A 7 -7.39 9.68 -2.46
N ASN A 8 -7.34 8.35 -2.40
CA ASN A 8 -7.77 7.59 -1.24
C ASN A 8 -6.78 7.67 -0.08
N SER A 9 -5.49 7.92 -0.36
CA SER A 9 -4.47 8.21 0.66
C SER A 9 -4.35 9.70 1.01
N SER A 10 -5.12 10.59 0.36
CA SER A 10 -4.89 12.04 0.40
C SER A 10 -3.45 12.43 0.03
N LYS A 11 -2.84 11.71 -0.91
CA LYS A 11 -1.43 11.84 -1.31
C LYS A 11 -0.43 11.69 -0.15
N ASN A 12 -0.80 10.99 0.90
CA ASN A 12 0.10 10.64 2.00
C ASN A 12 0.27 9.12 2.05
N HIS A 13 1.46 8.63 1.69
CA HIS A 13 1.73 7.19 1.60
C HIS A 13 1.47 6.44 2.90
N LYS A 14 1.61 7.10 4.05
CA LYS A 14 1.33 6.51 5.38
C LYS A 14 -0.15 6.20 5.61
N ASN A 15 -1.04 6.71 4.77
CA ASN A 15 -2.47 6.39 4.82
C ASN A 15 -2.82 5.14 4.02
N GLN A 16 -1.96 4.65 3.12
CA GLN A 16 -2.26 3.44 2.33
C GLN A 16 -2.57 2.22 3.20
N PRO A 17 -1.84 1.93 4.30
CA PRO A 17 -2.17 0.84 5.21
C PRO A 17 -3.53 1.03 5.90
N LEU A 18 -3.92 2.27 6.21
CA LEU A 18 -5.23 2.56 6.82
C LEU A 18 -6.37 2.30 5.84
N VAL A 19 -6.20 2.69 4.57
CA VAL A 19 -7.16 2.37 3.50
C VAL A 19 -7.26 0.85 3.30
N ALA A 20 -6.11 0.17 3.23
CA ALA A 20 -6.07 -1.28 3.09
C ALA A 20 -6.76 -1.99 4.27
N SER A 21 -6.52 -1.55 5.51
CA SER A 21 -7.17 -2.09 6.71
C SER A 21 -8.69 -1.88 6.69
N ASN A 22 -9.17 -0.72 6.23
CA ASN A 22 -10.60 -0.49 6.06
C ASN A 22 -11.22 -1.44 5.03
N VAL A 23 -10.56 -1.66 3.90
CA VAL A 23 -11.01 -2.63 2.90
C VAL A 23 -10.93 -4.07 3.43
N ALA A 24 -9.89 -4.41 4.20
CA ALA A 24 -9.74 -5.71 4.85
C ALA A 24 -10.92 -5.99 5.79
N GLN A 25 -11.37 -5.01 6.57
CA GLN A 25 -12.55 -5.13 7.43
C GLN A 25 -13.82 -5.41 6.62
N GLN A 26 -14.02 -4.73 5.49
CA GLN A 26 -15.15 -5.00 4.59
C GLN A 26 -15.11 -6.43 4.03
N ILE A 27 -13.93 -6.88 3.59
CA ILE A 27 -13.72 -8.24 3.10
C ILE A 27 -14.04 -9.26 4.21
N ALA A 28 -13.47 -9.08 5.41
CA ALA A 28 -13.71 -9.96 6.55
C ALA A 28 -15.19 -10.02 6.95
N ALA A 29 -15.93 -8.91 6.79
CA ALA A 29 -17.36 -8.81 7.07
C ALA A 29 -18.27 -9.41 5.99
N GLY A 30 -17.71 -9.98 4.91
CA GLY A 30 -18.49 -10.67 3.88
C GLY A 30 -18.57 -9.97 2.53
N GLU A 31 -17.90 -8.85 2.31
CA GLU A 31 -17.91 -8.17 1.02
C GLU A 31 -17.30 -9.06 -0.09
N LYS A 32 -18.03 -9.20 -1.21
CA LYS A 32 -17.68 -10.08 -2.34
C LYS A 32 -17.41 -9.34 -3.65
N SER A 33 -17.82 -8.07 -3.73
CA SER A 33 -17.70 -7.23 -4.93
C SER A 33 -16.29 -6.62 -5.07
N ILE A 34 -15.53 -6.53 -3.96
CA ILE A 34 -14.15 -6.07 -3.99
C ILE A 34 -13.26 -7.20 -4.55
N CYS A 35 -12.84 -7.03 -5.79
CA CYS A 35 -11.99 -7.99 -6.50
C CYS A 35 -10.49 -7.91 -6.15
N GLY A 36 -10.04 -6.81 -5.55
CA GLY A 36 -8.62 -6.60 -5.23
C GLY A 36 -8.31 -5.15 -4.88
N LEU A 37 -7.05 -4.92 -4.47
CA LEU A 37 -6.51 -3.63 -4.07
C LEU A 37 -5.26 -3.30 -4.89
N MET A 38 -4.97 -2.01 -5.06
CA MET A 38 -3.70 -1.50 -5.60
C MET A 38 -2.96 -0.73 -4.50
N ILE A 39 -1.66 -0.99 -4.33
CA ILE A 39 -0.81 -0.40 -3.30
C ILE A 39 0.49 0.06 -3.96
N GLU A 40 0.93 1.28 -3.66
CA GLU A 40 2.23 1.78 -4.08
C GLU A 40 3.26 1.47 -2.99
N SER A 41 4.08 0.46 -3.25
CA SER A 41 5.09 -0.09 -2.35
C SER A 41 6.47 -0.03 -3.01
N ASN A 42 7.50 0.22 -2.22
CA ASN A 42 8.89 0.14 -2.63
C ASN A 42 9.75 -0.40 -1.46
N ILE A 43 11.02 -0.66 -1.71
CA ILE A 43 11.94 -1.18 -0.68
C ILE A 43 11.98 -0.22 0.52
N ASN A 44 12.13 1.07 0.25
CA ASN A 44 12.14 2.14 1.25
C ASN A 44 10.94 3.08 1.06
N GLU A 45 10.45 3.64 2.17
CA GLU A 45 9.28 4.53 2.12
C GLU A 45 9.57 5.89 1.46
N GLY A 46 8.49 6.58 1.09
CA GLY A 46 8.53 7.95 0.62
C GLY A 46 8.88 8.07 -0.86
N ARG A 47 9.37 9.26 -1.22
CA ARG A 47 9.84 9.61 -2.55
C ARG A 47 11.10 10.46 -2.46
N GLN A 48 11.84 10.52 -3.56
CA GLN A 48 12.96 11.41 -3.79
C GLN A 48 12.79 12.13 -5.12
N ASP A 49 13.42 13.29 -5.27
CA ASP A 49 13.58 13.93 -6.57
C ASP A 49 14.72 13.26 -7.35
N ILE A 50 14.71 13.36 -8.67
CA ILE A 50 15.82 12.89 -9.51
C ILE A 50 16.99 13.84 -9.33
N CYS A 51 18.11 13.34 -8.81
CA CYS A 51 19.36 14.07 -8.70
C CYS A 51 20.12 14.10 -10.03
N ASP A 52 20.97 15.11 -10.23
CA ASP A 52 21.84 15.21 -11.41
C ASP A 52 22.83 14.05 -11.51
N ASN A 53 23.36 13.60 -10.36
CA ASN A 53 24.23 12.43 -10.29
C ASN A 53 23.48 11.22 -9.76
N LYS A 54 23.57 10.10 -10.49
CA LYS A 54 22.94 8.83 -10.11
C LYS A 54 23.43 8.30 -8.75
N GLU A 55 24.67 8.60 -8.38
CA GLU A 55 25.30 8.13 -7.14
C GLU A 55 24.66 8.75 -5.88
N ASP A 56 24.00 9.90 -6.02
CA ASP A 56 23.28 10.57 -4.93
C ASP A 56 21.86 10.00 -4.71
N MET A 57 21.39 9.13 -5.62
CA MET A 57 20.07 8.52 -5.54
C MET A 57 20.02 7.47 -4.44
N LYS A 58 19.02 7.58 -3.56
CA LYS A 58 18.75 6.55 -2.55
C LYS A 58 18.21 5.31 -3.25
N TYR A 59 18.88 4.18 -3.04
CA TYR A 59 18.41 2.89 -3.54
C TYR A 59 17.00 2.57 -3.02
N GLY A 60 16.13 2.07 -3.89
CA GLY A 60 14.81 1.57 -3.48
C GLY A 60 13.83 2.64 -2.96
N VAL A 61 14.05 3.91 -3.26
CA VAL A 61 13.10 5.01 -2.97
C VAL A 61 12.50 5.51 -4.28
N SER A 62 11.17 5.66 -4.33
CA SER A 62 10.45 6.10 -5.52
C SER A 62 10.88 7.48 -6.01
N VAL A 63 10.89 7.71 -7.32
CA VAL A 63 11.12 9.05 -7.92
C VAL A 63 9.83 9.74 -8.37
N THR A 64 8.69 9.06 -8.23
CA THR A 64 7.36 9.58 -8.58
C THR A 64 6.56 9.81 -7.29
N ASP A 65 5.50 9.04 -7.08
CA ASP A 65 4.67 9.09 -5.89
C ASP A 65 5.34 8.36 -4.72
N ALA A 66 5.00 8.78 -3.50
CA ALA A 66 5.56 8.22 -2.30
C ALA A 66 4.99 6.82 -2.03
N CYS A 67 5.87 5.85 -1.76
CA CYS A 67 5.48 4.48 -1.48
C CYS A 67 5.54 4.17 0.03
N ILE A 68 4.82 3.13 0.47
CA ILE A 68 5.12 2.48 1.74
C ILE A 68 6.42 1.65 1.61
N ASN A 69 7.08 1.39 2.73
CA ASN A 69 8.27 0.52 2.77
C ASN A 69 7.89 -0.97 2.72
N TRP A 70 8.93 -1.81 2.67
CA TRP A 70 8.78 -3.25 2.69
C TRP A 70 8.08 -3.78 3.95
N GLU A 71 8.43 -3.25 5.13
CA GLU A 71 7.86 -3.72 6.40
C GLU A 71 6.36 -3.48 6.49
N ASP A 72 5.88 -2.33 6.01
CA ASP A 72 4.44 -2.04 5.97
C ASP A 72 3.74 -2.83 4.86
N THR A 73 4.44 -3.15 3.77
CA THR A 73 3.93 -4.02 2.71
C THR A 73 3.63 -5.43 3.25
N GLU A 74 4.56 -6.02 4.00
CA GLU A 74 4.36 -7.34 4.62
C GLU A 74 3.16 -7.34 5.57
N LYS A 75 3.03 -6.30 6.41
CA LYS A 75 1.89 -6.17 7.34
C LYS A 75 0.56 -6.07 6.60
N VAL A 76 0.49 -5.23 5.56
CA VAL A 76 -0.74 -5.05 4.78
C VAL A 76 -1.13 -6.35 4.07
N LEU A 77 -0.17 -7.08 3.50
CA LEU A 77 -0.45 -8.35 2.83
C LEU A 77 -0.91 -9.44 3.82
N GLU A 78 -0.30 -9.50 5.01
CA GLU A 78 -0.74 -10.43 6.07
C GLU A 78 -2.17 -10.11 6.54
N GLU A 79 -2.49 -8.84 6.78
CA GLU A 79 -3.84 -8.42 7.18
C GLU A 79 -4.89 -8.78 6.12
N LEU A 80 -4.62 -8.49 4.84
CA LEU A 80 -5.50 -8.85 3.74
C LEU A 80 -5.68 -10.37 3.60
N ALA A 81 -4.60 -11.14 3.80
CA ALA A 81 -4.67 -12.60 3.80
C ALA A 81 -5.56 -13.12 4.93
N GLN A 82 -5.46 -12.54 6.13
CA GLN A 82 -6.33 -12.89 7.25
C GLN A 82 -7.79 -12.52 6.97
N ALA A 83 -8.07 -11.34 6.42
CA ALA A 83 -9.43 -10.94 6.06
C ALA A 83 -10.08 -11.92 5.06
N VAL A 84 -9.33 -12.37 4.06
CA VAL A 84 -9.81 -13.38 3.09
C VAL A 84 -10.06 -14.73 3.76
N LYS A 85 -9.22 -15.16 4.70
CA LYS A 85 -9.44 -16.39 5.49
C LYS A 85 -10.71 -16.26 6.34
N THR A 86 -10.88 -15.16 7.06
CA THR A 86 -12.07 -14.89 7.89
C THR A 86 -13.34 -14.94 7.06
N ARG A 87 -13.38 -14.31 5.88
CA ARG A 87 -14.57 -14.34 5.00
C ARG A 87 -14.96 -15.75 4.53
N ARG A 88 -14.00 -16.67 4.46
CA ARG A 88 -14.20 -18.05 3.97
C ARG A 88 -14.67 -19.01 5.06
N GLY A 89 -14.38 -18.71 6.34
CA GLY A 89 -14.82 -19.50 7.50
C GLY A 89 -16.26 -19.18 7.87
#